data_AF-A0A949FFL4-F1
#
_entry.id   AF-A0A949FFL4-F1
#
_cell.length_a   1.000
_cell.length_b   1.000
_cell.length_c   1.000
_cell.angle_alpha   90.00
_cell.angle_beta   90.00
_cell.angle_gamma   90.00
#
_symmetry.space_group_name_H-M   'P 1'
#
loop_
_entity.id
_entity.type
_entity.pdbx_description
1 polymer ?
#
loop_
_entity_poly.entity_id
_entity_poly.type
_entity_poly.pdbx_seq_one_letter_code
_entity_poly.pdbx_strand_id
1 'polypeptide(L)'
;MFKKIIFCFFFFANQSLASESWNGSEGLKRLEESQFKNDFYQLVNFYQPQINPLYCSVASSVIVLNALNYEKIPSQKTGEIINPDGKIFSFKIYSQQGFLNEETDKIKSRKVIEYKSKNSNSEYDPGMNLNDLSQILSNSYHLKTTLISVKKSDQETKENFRQNLKIILNDKEKFLIANFNGKILGQKTDGHFSPIAAYDEESDSVLILDVALHKNQWFWTSVSELVSAMNTKDGDFYRGYLVVENR
;
A
#
# COMPACT_ATOMS: atom_id res chain seq x y z
N MET A 1 0.25 -55.64 -32.48
CA MET A 1 0.78 -55.16 -31.19
C MET A 1 1.13 -53.67 -31.34
N PHE A 2 0.16 -52.76 -31.23
CA PHE A 2 0.38 -51.32 -31.40
C PHE A 2 0.53 -50.66 -30.02
N LYS A 3 1.74 -50.17 -29.71
CA LYS A 3 2.03 -49.41 -28.49
C LYS A 3 1.41 -48.03 -28.60
N LYS A 4 0.42 -47.74 -27.74
CA LYS A 4 -0.07 -46.37 -27.49
C LYS A 4 0.99 -45.61 -26.71
N ILE A 5 1.57 -44.58 -27.34
CA ILE A 5 2.40 -43.58 -26.67
C ILE A 5 1.42 -42.60 -26.00
N ILE A 6 1.41 -42.59 -24.67
CA ILE A 6 0.68 -41.59 -23.88
C ILE A 6 1.57 -40.35 -23.81
N PHE A 7 1.18 -39.30 -24.53
CA PHE A 7 1.76 -37.98 -24.35
C PHE A 7 1.12 -37.36 -23.10
N CYS A 8 1.87 -37.28 -22.00
CA CYS A 8 1.51 -36.41 -20.89
C CYS A 8 1.71 -34.95 -21.33
N PHE A 9 0.61 -34.28 -21.67
CA PHE A 9 0.61 -32.82 -21.79
C PHE A 9 0.70 -32.23 -20.38
N PHE A 10 1.88 -31.74 -20.01
CA PHE A 10 1.99 -30.75 -18.95
C PHE A 10 1.30 -29.47 -19.44
N PHE A 11 0.09 -29.24 -18.96
CA PHE A 11 -0.57 -27.94 -19.07
C PHE A 11 0.17 -26.97 -18.14
N PHE A 12 1.18 -26.25 -18.66
CA PHE A 12 1.52 -24.96 -18.09
C PHE A 12 0.44 -23.98 -18.53
N ALA A 13 -0.63 -23.90 -17.75
CA ALA A 13 -1.59 -22.82 -17.86
C ALA A 13 -0.90 -21.53 -17.40
N ASN A 14 -0.27 -20.84 -18.34
CA ASN A 14 0.04 -19.41 -18.19
C ASN A 14 -1.28 -18.64 -18.34
N GLN A 15 -2.19 -18.82 -17.37
CA GLN A 15 -3.29 -17.89 -17.17
C GLN A 15 -2.68 -16.68 -16.47
N SER A 16 -2.80 -15.48 -17.05
CA SER A 16 -2.69 -14.27 -16.24
C SER A 16 -3.83 -14.36 -15.23
N LEU A 17 -3.54 -14.80 -14.02
CA LEU A 17 -4.56 -14.94 -13.00
C LEU A 17 -4.96 -13.53 -12.61
N ALA A 18 -6.14 -13.12 -13.05
CA ALA A 18 -6.80 -11.95 -12.52
C ALA A 18 -6.73 -12.00 -10.98
N SER A 19 -6.52 -10.84 -10.35
CA SER A 19 -6.46 -10.72 -8.89
C SER A 19 -7.57 -11.51 -8.21
N GLU A 20 -7.24 -12.29 -7.18
CA GLU A 20 -8.22 -13.06 -6.41
C GLU A 20 -8.89 -12.15 -5.36
N SER A 21 -10.21 -12.23 -5.22
CA SER A 21 -10.93 -11.41 -4.25
C SER A 21 -10.58 -11.85 -2.82
N TRP A 22 -10.30 -10.90 -1.92
CA TRP A 22 -9.89 -11.26 -0.55
C TRP A 22 -10.95 -12.07 0.22
N ASN A 23 -12.23 -11.82 -0.06
CA ASN A 23 -13.38 -12.41 0.60
C ASN A 23 -14.00 -13.60 -0.16
N GLY A 24 -13.38 -14.04 -1.27
CA GLY A 24 -13.71 -15.30 -1.91
C GLY A 24 -13.22 -16.49 -1.07
N SER A 25 -13.72 -17.70 -1.34
CA SER A 25 -13.29 -18.90 -0.62
C SER A 25 -11.77 -19.10 -0.66
N GLU A 26 -11.15 -18.84 -1.82
CA GLU A 26 -9.70 -18.95 -2.00
C GLU A 26 -8.96 -17.81 -1.28
N GLY A 27 -9.42 -16.56 -1.40
CA GLY A 27 -8.81 -15.44 -0.69
C GLY A 27 -8.87 -15.56 0.83
N LEU A 28 -9.97 -16.08 1.37
CA LEU A 28 -10.12 -16.38 2.80
C LEU A 28 -9.21 -17.52 3.22
N LYS A 29 -9.12 -18.60 2.42
CA LYS A 29 -8.22 -19.72 2.66
C LYS A 29 -6.76 -19.27 2.74
N ARG A 30 -6.28 -18.47 1.78
CA ARG A 30 -4.92 -17.88 1.81
C ARG A 30 -4.66 -17.10 3.07
N LEU A 31 -5.63 -16.28 3.51
CA LEU A 31 -5.48 -15.54 4.76
C LEU A 31 -5.47 -16.48 5.98
N GLU A 32 -6.28 -17.52 5.99
CA GLU A 32 -6.36 -18.49 7.08
C GLU A 32 -5.09 -19.34 7.21
N GLU A 33 -4.48 -19.73 6.10
CA GLU A 33 -3.32 -20.64 6.06
C GLU A 33 -1.97 -19.91 6.11
N SER A 34 -1.90 -18.66 5.62
CA SER A 34 -0.67 -17.86 5.62
C SER A 34 -0.05 -17.74 7.02
N GLN A 35 1.27 -17.88 7.06
CA GLN A 35 2.08 -17.65 8.26
C GLN A 35 2.55 -16.18 8.39
N PHE A 36 2.35 -15.35 7.36
CA PHE A 36 2.84 -13.97 7.30
C PHE A 36 1.65 -13.01 7.17
N LYS A 37 0.91 -12.84 8.26
CA LYS A 37 -0.35 -12.08 8.27
C LYS A 37 -0.56 -11.24 9.53
N ASN A 38 0.51 -10.97 10.29
CA ASN A 38 0.39 -10.18 11.51
C ASN A 38 -0.13 -8.78 11.21
N ASP A 39 0.33 -8.20 10.10
CA ASP A 39 -0.07 -6.86 9.65
C ASP A 39 -1.56 -6.77 9.34
N PHE A 40 -2.19 -7.82 8.82
CA PHE A 40 -3.64 -7.84 8.60
C PHE A 40 -4.41 -7.48 9.88
N TYR A 41 -4.11 -8.13 11.00
CA TYR A 41 -4.81 -7.90 12.26
C TYR A 41 -4.54 -6.52 12.86
N GLN A 42 -3.38 -5.93 12.57
CA GLN A 42 -3.03 -4.59 13.04
C GLN A 42 -3.70 -3.51 12.17
N LEU A 43 -3.60 -3.64 10.85
CA LEU A 43 -4.05 -2.64 9.88
C LEU A 43 -5.58 -2.61 9.75
N VAL A 44 -6.27 -3.76 9.86
CA VAL A 44 -7.72 -3.83 9.65
C VAL A 44 -8.52 -2.94 10.61
N ASN A 45 -8.02 -2.76 11.84
CA ASN A 45 -8.64 -1.89 12.85
C ASN A 45 -8.62 -0.39 12.46
N PHE A 46 -7.70 0.01 11.60
CA PHE A 46 -7.50 1.40 11.17
C PHE A 46 -7.81 1.63 9.71
N TYR A 47 -8.26 0.58 9.02
CA TYR A 47 -8.56 0.64 7.61
C TYR A 47 -9.56 1.76 7.30
N GLN A 48 -9.23 2.58 6.31
CA GLN A 48 -10.12 3.61 5.81
C GLN A 48 -9.98 3.75 4.30
N PRO A 49 -11.09 3.80 3.54
CA PRO A 49 -11.03 4.09 2.12
C PRO A 49 -10.55 5.52 1.88
N GLN A 50 -9.88 5.76 0.75
CA GLN A 50 -9.45 7.10 0.37
C GLN A 50 -10.66 8.03 0.22
N ILE A 51 -10.59 9.22 0.81
CA ILE A 51 -11.71 10.18 0.83
C ILE A 51 -11.95 10.86 -0.53
N ASN A 52 -10.99 10.79 -1.45
CA ASN A 52 -11.12 11.28 -2.82
C ASN A 52 -10.15 10.51 -3.74
N PRO A 53 -10.28 10.62 -5.09
CA PRO A 53 -9.47 9.86 -6.05
C PRO A 53 -7.94 10.08 -6.00
N LEU A 54 -7.44 11.14 -5.36
CA LEU A 54 -6.02 11.51 -5.32
C LEU A 54 -5.34 11.17 -3.97
N TYR A 55 -6.07 10.58 -3.03
CA TYR A 55 -5.64 10.39 -1.64
C TYR A 55 -5.21 8.96 -1.29
N CYS A 56 -4.90 8.10 -2.28
CA CYS A 56 -4.50 6.72 -2.00
C CYS A 56 -3.25 6.62 -1.09
N SER A 57 -2.24 7.47 -1.33
CA SER A 57 -1.04 7.56 -0.49
C SER A 57 -1.35 8.13 0.90
N VAL A 58 -2.24 9.12 1.00
CA VAL A 58 -2.71 9.68 2.27
C VAL A 58 -3.43 8.62 3.11
N ALA A 59 -4.43 7.94 2.53
CA ALA A 59 -5.19 6.86 3.18
C ALA A 59 -4.26 5.73 3.66
N SER A 60 -3.37 5.26 2.79
CA SER A 60 -2.39 4.22 3.15
C SER A 60 -1.51 4.64 4.32
N SER A 61 -1.09 5.90 4.35
CA SER A 61 -0.21 6.44 5.40
C SER A 61 -0.90 6.52 6.74
N VAL A 62 -2.15 7.01 6.80
CA VAL A 62 -2.86 7.14 8.07
C VAL A 62 -3.24 5.77 8.66
N ILE A 63 -3.50 4.75 7.82
CA ILE A 63 -3.69 3.37 8.28
C ILE A 63 -2.42 2.89 9.01
N VAL A 64 -1.25 3.04 8.37
CA VAL A 64 0.04 2.60 8.93
C VAL A 64 0.45 3.43 10.15
N LEU A 65 0.28 4.76 10.10
CA LEU A 65 0.56 5.66 11.23
C LEU A 65 -0.26 5.28 12.46
N ASN A 66 -1.54 4.97 12.28
CA ASN A 66 -2.42 4.55 13.37
C ASN A 66 -2.01 3.19 13.94
N ALA A 67 -1.66 2.23 13.09
CA ALA A 67 -1.17 0.92 13.54
C ALA A 67 0.15 1.04 14.33
N LEU A 68 1.12 1.81 13.83
CA LEU A 68 2.42 2.03 14.49
C LEU A 68 2.33 2.74 15.84
N ASN A 69 1.32 3.60 16.01
CA ASN A 69 1.25 4.52 17.15
C ASN A 69 0.02 4.29 18.02
N TYR A 70 -0.68 3.16 17.87
CA TYR A 70 -1.89 2.87 18.64
C TYR A 70 -1.66 3.12 20.14
N GLU A 71 -2.64 3.76 20.78
CA GLU A 71 -2.61 4.29 22.16
C GLU A 71 -1.65 5.46 22.45
N LYS A 72 -0.68 5.74 21.57
CA LYS A 72 0.34 6.80 21.74
C LYS A 72 0.05 8.09 20.95
N ILE A 73 -1.01 8.10 20.15
CA ILE A 73 -1.36 9.24 19.27
C ILE A 73 -1.89 10.41 20.12
N PRO A 74 -1.34 11.63 19.98
CA PRO A 74 -1.93 12.81 20.60
C PRO A 74 -3.29 13.15 19.97
N SER A 75 -4.08 13.98 20.65
CA SER A 75 -5.35 14.44 20.08
C SER A 75 -5.10 15.21 18.77
N GLN A 76 -5.86 14.87 17.73
CA GLN A 76 -5.76 15.46 16.41
C GLN A 76 -6.79 16.58 16.26
N LYS A 77 -6.31 17.82 16.08
CA LYS A 77 -7.17 19.02 15.96
C LYS A 77 -8.28 18.90 14.90
N THR A 78 -8.02 18.17 13.81
CA THR A 78 -9.00 17.99 12.73
C THR A 78 -10.19 17.10 13.10
N GLY A 79 -10.09 16.30 14.17
CA GLY A 79 -11.17 15.45 14.67
C GLY A 79 -11.69 15.84 16.06
N GLU A 80 -11.10 16.85 16.69
CA GLU A 80 -11.56 17.34 17.99
C GLU A 80 -12.96 17.95 17.89
N ILE A 81 -13.81 17.65 18.87
CA ILE A 81 -15.11 18.29 19.03
C ILE A 81 -15.09 19.16 20.26
N ILE A 82 -15.54 20.41 20.12
CA ILE A 82 -15.68 21.34 21.24
C ILE A 82 -17.17 21.43 21.57
N ASN A 83 -17.52 21.10 22.81
CA ASN A 83 -18.90 21.24 23.27
C ASN A 83 -19.26 22.73 23.50
N PRO A 84 -20.54 23.08 23.70
CA PRO A 84 -20.95 24.47 23.95
C PRO A 84 -20.28 25.13 25.16
N ASP A 85 -19.83 24.35 26.15
CA ASP A 85 -19.12 24.84 27.35
C ASP A 85 -17.61 25.01 27.12
N GLY A 86 -17.11 24.76 25.91
CA GLY A 86 -15.69 24.85 25.57
C GLY A 86 -14.86 23.60 25.90
N LYS A 87 -15.47 22.51 26.37
CA LYS A 87 -14.77 21.23 26.63
C LYS A 87 -14.39 20.57 25.31
N ILE A 88 -13.10 20.23 25.18
CA ILE A 88 -12.56 19.49 24.04
C ILE A 88 -12.71 17.99 24.26
N PHE A 89 -13.36 17.32 23.32
CA PHE A 89 -13.36 15.87 23.19
C PHE A 89 -12.21 15.46 22.27
N SER A 90 -11.22 14.77 22.84
CA SER A 90 -10.02 14.38 22.13
C SER A 90 -10.29 13.32 21.06
N PHE A 91 -9.62 13.44 19.92
CA PHE A 91 -9.65 12.44 18.85
C PHE A 91 -8.24 11.94 18.55
N LYS A 92 -7.87 10.79 19.14
CA LYS A 92 -6.50 10.26 19.14
C LYS A 92 -6.24 9.27 18.00
N ILE A 93 -6.60 9.66 16.77
CA ILE A 93 -6.44 8.85 15.55
C ILE A 93 -6.06 9.79 14.40
N TYR A 94 -5.00 9.47 13.66
CA TYR A 94 -4.66 10.18 12.42
C TYR A 94 -5.77 10.01 11.39
N SER A 95 -6.19 11.13 10.79
CA SER A 95 -7.21 11.19 9.76
C SER A 95 -6.64 11.69 8.44
N GLN A 96 -7.28 11.33 7.32
CA GLN A 96 -6.86 11.82 6.01
C GLN A 96 -6.96 13.35 5.89
N GLN A 97 -7.90 13.97 6.60
CA GLN A 97 -8.07 15.42 6.66
C GLN A 97 -6.92 16.11 7.41
N GLY A 98 -6.32 15.45 8.41
CA GLY A 98 -5.20 15.97 9.19
C GLY A 98 -3.82 15.65 8.61
N PHE A 99 -3.75 14.73 7.64
CA PHE A 99 -2.47 14.22 7.16
C PHE A 99 -1.64 15.27 6.41
N LEU A 100 -2.27 16.02 5.51
CA LEU A 100 -1.60 17.10 4.78
C LEU A 100 -1.69 18.40 5.60
N ASN A 101 -0.53 18.92 5.97
CA ASN A 101 -0.37 20.09 6.83
C ASN A 101 0.79 20.98 6.36
N GLU A 102 1.11 22.02 7.13
CA GLU A 102 2.16 22.98 6.77
C GLU A 102 3.55 22.35 6.66
N GLU A 103 3.84 21.31 7.44
CA GLU A 103 5.11 20.58 7.35
C GLU A 103 5.16 19.70 6.10
N THR A 104 4.05 19.06 5.71
CA THR A 104 4.01 18.28 4.47
C THR A 104 4.05 19.16 3.23
N ASP A 105 3.49 20.38 3.30
CA ASP A 105 3.52 21.36 2.21
C ASP A 105 4.94 21.79 1.82
N LYS A 106 5.91 21.66 2.73
CA LYS A 106 7.35 21.89 2.46
C LYS A 106 7.96 20.84 1.54
N ILE A 107 7.35 19.65 1.48
CA ILE A 107 7.79 18.55 0.59
C ILE A 107 7.02 18.63 -0.73
N LYS A 108 5.69 18.60 -0.67
CA LYS A 108 4.83 18.78 -1.83
C LYS A 108 3.54 19.48 -1.40
N SER A 109 3.26 20.63 -2.03
CA SER A 109 2.08 21.42 -1.68
C SER A 109 0.80 20.60 -1.86
N ARG A 110 -0.09 20.65 -0.88
CA ARG A 110 -1.43 20.04 -0.97
C ARG A 110 -2.22 20.55 -2.17
N LYS A 111 -1.98 21.80 -2.63
CA LYS A 111 -2.62 22.32 -3.85
C LYS A 111 -2.16 21.59 -5.10
N VAL A 112 -0.90 21.16 -5.15
CA VAL A 112 -0.39 20.33 -6.25
C VAL A 112 -0.97 18.92 -6.14
N ILE A 113 -0.92 18.31 -4.95
CA ILE A 113 -1.47 16.96 -4.67
C ILE A 113 -2.95 16.87 -5.05
N GLU A 114 -3.74 17.89 -4.69
CA GLU A 114 -5.19 17.96 -4.94
C GLU A 114 -5.55 18.48 -6.34
N TYR A 115 -4.57 18.61 -7.23
CA TYR A 115 -4.75 19.05 -8.61
C TYR A 115 -5.34 20.47 -8.75
N LYS A 116 -5.06 21.35 -7.79
CA LYS A 116 -5.50 22.75 -7.73
C LYS A 116 -4.43 23.74 -8.20
N SER A 117 -3.18 23.32 -8.31
CA SER A 117 -2.09 24.14 -8.83
C SER A 117 -1.03 23.30 -9.53
N LYS A 118 -0.23 23.97 -10.38
CA LYS A 118 0.99 23.40 -10.94
C LYS A 118 2.11 23.38 -9.90
N ASN A 119 3.09 22.50 -10.11
CA ASN A 119 4.33 22.44 -9.35
C ASN A 119 5.27 23.61 -9.73
N SER A 120 6.46 23.67 -9.12
CA SER A 120 7.48 24.70 -9.39
C SER A 120 7.94 24.75 -10.85
N ASN A 121 7.80 23.64 -11.59
CA ASN A 121 8.18 23.52 -12.99
C ASN A 121 7.01 23.88 -13.93
N SER A 122 5.92 24.43 -13.41
CA SER A 122 4.71 24.78 -14.18
C SER A 122 3.99 23.57 -14.80
N GLU A 123 4.14 22.39 -14.19
CA GLU A 123 3.50 21.14 -14.61
C GLU A 123 2.45 20.69 -13.60
N TYR A 124 1.46 19.94 -14.06
CA TYR A 124 0.51 19.29 -13.17
C TYR A 124 1.07 17.95 -12.71
N ASP A 125 1.07 17.74 -11.40
CA ASP A 125 1.63 16.55 -10.77
C ASP A 125 0.78 16.13 -9.55
N PRO A 126 -0.48 15.71 -9.80
CA PRO A 126 -1.42 15.38 -8.73
C PRO A 126 -1.05 14.08 -8.01
N GLY A 127 -1.49 13.93 -6.77
CA GLY A 127 -1.08 12.82 -5.92
C GLY A 127 0.38 12.95 -5.45
N MET A 128 0.99 11.82 -5.12
CA MET A 128 2.36 11.75 -4.59
C MET A 128 3.06 10.56 -5.24
N ASN A 129 4.33 10.72 -5.64
CA ASN A 129 5.17 9.58 -6.03
C ASN A 129 5.78 8.90 -4.79
N LEU A 130 6.50 7.80 -4.98
CA LEU A 130 7.11 7.03 -3.89
C LEU A 130 8.10 7.86 -3.04
N ASN A 131 8.87 8.75 -3.68
CA ASN A 131 9.83 9.62 -3.00
C ASN A 131 9.13 10.71 -2.19
N ASP A 132 8.09 11.35 -2.74
CA ASP A 132 7.26 12.35 -2.03
C ASP A 132 6.72 11.74 -0.72
N LEU A 133 6.13 10.54 -0.81
CA LEU A 133 5.56 9.86 0.34
C LEU A 133 6.62 9.49 1.39
N SER A 134 7.77 8.97 0.95
CA SER A 134 8.88 8.63 1.84
C SER A 134 9.38 9.85 2.60
N GLN A 135 9.53 11.00 1.93
CA GLN A 135 9.99 12.25 2.53
C GLN A 135 8.95 12.84 3.49
N ILE A 136 7.66 12.79 3.16
CA ILE A 136 6.59 13.23 4.05
C ILE A 136 6.59 12.40 5.35
N LEU A 137 6.61 11.08 5.23
CA LEU A 137 6.62 10.18 6.40
C LEU A 137 7.89 10.37 7.23
N SER A 138 9.06 10.55 6.62
CA SER A 138 10.31 10.73 7.36
C SER A 138 10.46 12.11 7.99
N ASN A 139 10.09 13.17 7.27
CA ASN A 139 10.43 14.55 7.65
C ASN A 139 9.31 15.21 8.46
N SER A 140 8.05 14.95 8.09
CA SER A 140 6.89 15.57 8.74
C SER A 140 6.32 14.70 9.86
N TYR A 141 6.46 13.37 9.77
CA TYR A 141 5.97 12.42 10.79
C TYR A 141 7.08 11.75 11.59
N HIS A 142 8.35 12.09 11.33
CA HIS A 142 9.52 11.58 12.05
C HIS A 142 9.60 10.05 12.10
N LEU A 143 9.08 9.36 11.09
CA LEU A 143 9.23 7.92 10.96
C LEU A 143 10.59 7.57 10.35
N LYS A 144 10.98 6.31 10.50
CA LYS A 144 12.04 5.71 9.71
C LYS A 144 11.40 5.06 8.50
N THR A 145 11.85 5.46 7.31
CA THR A 145 11.38 4.93 6.03
C THR A 145 12.53 4.34 5.26
N THR A 146 12.37 3.10 4.81
CA THR A 146 13.26 2.48 3.82
C THR A 146 12.51 2.45 2.50
N LEU A 147 13.03 3.18 1.49
CA LEU A 147 12.46 3.23 0.15
C LEU A 147 13.14 2.19 -0.74
N ILE A 148 12.36 1.28 -1.32
CA ILE A 148 12.85 0.28 -2.27
C ILE A 148 12.18 0.52 -3.62
N SER A 149 12.93 1.13 -4.55
CA SER A 149 12.51 1.28 -5.95
C SER A 149 12.72 -0.02 -6.72
N VAL A 150 11.71 -0.45 -7.47
CA VAL A 150 11.77 -1.67 -8.27
C VAL A 150 12.21 -1.32 -9.69
N LYS A 151 13.52 -1.40 -9.94
CA LYS A 151 14.14 -1.02 -11.23
C LYS A 151 14.16 -2.15 -12.25
N LYS A 152 13.94 -3.39 -11.82
CA LYS A 152 13.89 -4.61 -12.65
C LYS A 152 12.76 -5.53 -12.16
N SER A 153 12.31 -6.44 -13.02
CA SER A 153 11.34 -7.51 -12.67
C SER A 153 11.95 -8.91 -12.90
N ASP A 154 13.22 -9.06 -12.52
CA ASP A 154 13.96 -10.34 -12.61
C ASP A 154 13.75 -11.22 -11.38
N GLN A 155 14.28 -12.45 -11.43
CA GLN A 155 14.10 -13.44 -10.36
C GLN A 155 14.75 -12.98 -9.04
N GLU A 156 15.90 -12.32 -9.12
CA GLU A 156 16.59 -11.78 -7.95
C GLU A 156 15.73 -10.72 -7.24
N THR A 157 15.13 -9.80 -7.99
CA THR A 157 14.24 -8.78 -7.42
C THR A 157 13.01 -9.38 -6.76
N LYS A 158 12.40 -10.40 -7.40
CA LYS A 158 11.25 -11.12 -6.83
C LYS A 158 11.63 -11.85 -5.55
N GLU A 159 12.79 -12.49 -5.53
CA GLU A 159 13.26 -13.22 -4.35
C GLU A 159 13.57 -12.28 -3.19
N ASN A 160 14.27 -11.18 -3.45
CA ASN A 160 14.52 -10.14 -2.44
C ASN A 160 13.21 -9.57 -1.87
N PHE A 161 12.19 -9.39 -2.72
CA PHE A 161 10.88 -8.93 -2.26
C PHE A 161 10.18 -9.98 -1.38
N ARG A 162 10.22 -11.27 -1.72
CA ARG A 162 9.70 -12.36 -0.86
C ARG A 162 10.39 -12.39 0.49
N GLN A 163 11.71 -12.27 0.54
CA GLN A 163 12.45 -12.26 1.79
C GLN A 163 12.05 -11.06 2.68
N ASN A 164 11.89 -9.87 2.07
CA ASN A 164 11.40 -8.70 2.79
C ASN A 164 9.96 -8.89 3.29
N LEU A 165 9.05 -9.48 2.49
CA LEU A 165 7.69 -9.81 2.94
C LEU A 165 7.72 -10.71 4.18
N LYS A 166 8.52 -11.78 4.16
CA LYS A 166 8.62 -12.74 5.27
C LYS A 166 9.16 -12.12 6.56
N ILE A 167 10.13 -11.21 6.44
CA ILE A 167 10.73 -10.50 7.58
C ILE A 167 9.73 -9.49 8.14
N ILE A 168 9.15 -8.64 7.28
CA ILE A 168 8.38 -7.48 7.72
C ILE A 168 6.99 -7.87 8.19
N LEU A 169 6.28 -8.75 7.46
CA LEU A 169 4.92 -9.17 7.85
C LEU A 169 4.87 -10.05 9.12
N ASN A 170 6.04 -10.39 9.67
CA ASN A 170 6.19 -11.01 10.99
C ASN A 170 6.63 -10.04 12.08
N ASP A 171 7.07 -8.84 11.72
CA ASP A 171 7.54 -7.80 12.62
C ASP A 171 6.39 -6.86 12.97
N LYS A 172 6.04 -6.77 14.26
CA LYS A 172 4.89 -5.96 14.70
C LYS A 172 5.15 -4.45 14.65
N GLU A 173 6.39 -4.03 14.41
CA GLU A 173 6.81 -2.63 14.44
C GLU A 173 7.13 -2.07 13.05
N LYS A 174 6.93 -2.87 12.00
CA LYS A 174 7.22 -2.49 10.61
C LYS A 174 6.03 -2.80 9.73
N PHE A 175 5.74 -1.90 8.78
CA PHE A 175 4.68 -2.09 7.80
C PHE A 175 5.14 -1.79 6.38
N LEU A 176 4.46 -2.39 5.41
CA LEU A 176 4.70 -2.19 3.99
C LEU A 176 3.62 -1.33 3.35
N ILE A 177 4.03 -0.30 2.61
CA ILE A 177 3.16 0.45 1.69
C ILE A 177 3.68 0.27 0.27
N ALA A 178 2.89 -0.36 -0.60
CA ALA A 178 3.24 -0.55 -2.00
C ALA A 178 2.79 0.63 -2.85
N ASN A 179 3.60 1.00 -3.84
CA ASN A 179 3.27 1.89 -4.94
C ASN A 179 3.37 1.11 -6.25
N PHE A 180 2.28 1.00 -7.00
CA PHE A 180 2.21 0.13 -8.18
C PHE A 180 1.28 0.72 -9.23
N ASN A 181 1.38 0.21 -10.46
CA ASN A 181 0.42 0.50 -11.52
C ASN A 181 -0.72 -0.54 -11.48
N GLY A 182 -1.91 -0.11 -11.03
CA GLY A 182 -3.08 -0.99 -10.87
C GLY A 182 -3.54 -1.66 -12.16
N LYS A 183 -3.38 -1.01 -13.32
CA LYS A 183 -3.76 -1.59 -14.62
C LYS A 183 -2.99 -2.86 -14.95
N ILE A 184 -1.72 -2.97 -14.52
CA ILE A 184 -0.91 -4.18 -14.73
C ILE A 184 -1.47 -5.35 -13.90
N LEU A 185 -2.13 -5.06 -12.78
CA LEU A 185 -2.79 -6.04 -11.92
C LEU A 185 -4.25 -6.27 -12.28
N GLY A 186 -4.71 -5.77 -13.43
CA GLY A 186 -6.12 -5.84 -13.86
C GLY A 186 -7.08 -4.96 -13.05
N GLN A 187 -6.58 -4.03 -12.23
CA GLN A 187 -7.40 -3.13 -11.42
C GLN A 187 -7.81 -1.87 -12.17
N LYS A 188 -8.83 -1.16 -11.66
CA LYS A 188 -9.32 0.12 -12.23
C LYS A 188 -8.50 1.35 -11.82
N THR A 189 -7.40 1.15 -11.12
CA THR A 189 -6.50 2.22 -10.64
C THR A 189 -5.30 2.37 -11.57
N ASP A 190 -4.83 3.62 -11.74
CA ASP A 190 -3.58 3.92 -12.44
C ASP A 190 -2.38 3.72 -11.49
N GLY A 191 -1.48 4.71 -11.37
CA GLY A 191 -0.54 4.75 -10.26
C GLY A 191 -1.28 4.79 -8.93
N HIS A 192 -0.96 3.88 -8.03
CA HIS A 192 -1.73 3.63 -6.81
C HIS A 192 -0.85 3.33 -5.61
N PHE A 193 -1.38 3.56 -4.41
CA PHE A 193 -0.77 3.18 -3.14
C PHE A 193 -1.74 2.39 -2.30
N SER A 194 -1.26 1.33 -1.63
CA SER A 194 -2.03 0.61 -0.61
C SER A 194 -1.10 -0.18 0.32
N PRO A 195 -1.49 -0.42 1.59
CA PRO A 195 -0.75 -1.30 2.48
C PRO A 195 -0.75 -2.75 1.99
N ILE A 196 0.35 -3.47 2.25
CA ILE A 196 0.41 -4.94 2.14
C ILE A 196 0.13 -5.51 3.52
N ALA A 197 -0.85 -6.42 3.63
CA ALA A 197 -1.30 -6.94 4.92
C ALA A 197 -0.94 -8.41 5.18
N ALA A 198 -0.71 -9.19 4.13
CA ALA A 198 -0.33 -10.59 4.27
C ALA A 198 0.44 -11.10 3.04
N TYR A 199 1.17 -12.19 3.22
CA TYR A 199 1.83 -12.96 2.18
C TYR A 199 1.54 -14.43 2.37
N ASP A 200 0.99 -15.07 1.35
CA ASP A 200 0.76 -16.51 1.32
C ASP A 200 1.84 -17.18 0.46
N GLU A 201 2.61 -18.07 1.08
CA GLU A 201 3.74 -18.74 0.43
C GLU A 201 3.27 -19.78 -0.60
N GLU A 202 2.18 -20.49 -0.34
CA GLU A 202 1.71 -21.58 -1.20
C GLU A 202 1.26 -21.03 -2.56
N SER A 203 0.51 -19.94 -2.57
CA SER A 203 0.06 -19.26 -3.79
C SER A 203 1.05 -18.21 -4.32
N ASP A 204 2.18 -17.98 -3.63
CA ASP A 204 3.13 -16.89 -3.88
C ASP A 204 2.44 -15.53 -4.12
N SER A 205 1.47 -15.18 -3.25
CA SER A 205 0.63 -14.01 -3.43
C SER A 205 0.53 -13.14 -2.17
N VAL A 206 0.28 -11.85 -2.36
CA VAL A 206 0.17 -10.87 -1.28
C VAL A 206 -1.23 -10.26 -1.23
N LEU A 207 -1.70 -9.99 -0.02
CA LEU A 207 -2.96 -9.30 0.23
C LEU A 207 -2.74 -7.79 0.24
N ILE A 208 -3.38 -7.09 -0.70
CA ILE A 208 -3.39 -5.63 -0.78
C ILE A 208 -4.69 -5.12 -0.13
N LEU A 209 -4.56 -4.31 0.92
CA LEU A 209 -5.71 -3.59 1.50
C LEU A 209 -6.02 -2.36 0.63
N ASP A 210 -6.59 -2.58 -0.56
CA ASP A 210 -6.85 -1.51 -1.53
C ASP A 210 -7.68 -0.40 -0.87
N VAL A 211 -7.14 0.81 -0.80
CA VAL A 211 -7.82 1.99 -0.22
C VAL A 211 -8.82 2.63 -1.20
N ALA A 212 -8.81 2.25 -2.48
CA ALA A 212 -9.73 2.73 -3.50
C ALA A 212 -11.04 1.92 -3.56
N LEU A 213 -11.76 1.75 -2.43
CA LEU A 213 -13.01 0.95 -2.41
C LEU A 213 -14.12 1.41 -3.35
N HIS A 214 -14.07 2.68 -3.80
CA HIS A 214 -14.94 3.17 -4.86
C HIS A 214 -14.66 2.54 -6.24
N LYS A 215 -13.58 1.75 -6.37
CA LYS A 215 -13.12 1.09 -7.60
C LYS A 215 -12.98 -0.43 -7.46
N ASN A 216 -12.24 -0.89 -6.44
CA ASN A 216 -11.93 -2.30 -6.21
C ASN A 216 -12.06 -2.65 -4.72
N GLN A 217 -12.36 -3.92 -4.40
CA GLN A 217 -12.20 -4.44 -3.04
C GLN A 217 -10.72 -4.76 -2.75
N TRP A 218 -10.40 -5.19 -1.54
CA TRP A 218 -9.08 -5.78 -1.27
C TRP A 218 -8.89 -7.04 -2.12
N PHE A 219 -7.64 -7.33 -2.47
CA PHE A 219 -7.37 -8.42 -3.38
C PHE A 219 -6.01 -9.06 -3.11
N TRP A 220 -5.91 -10.32 -3.49
CA TRP A 220 -4.66 -11.05 -3.60
C TRP A 220 -4.09 -10.91 -5.00
N THR A 221 -2.78 -10.67 -5.11
CA THR A 221 -2.05 -10.65 -6.39
C THR A 221 -0.73 -11.39 -6.23
N SER A 222 -0.25 -12.04 -7.29
CA SER A 222 1.03 -12.75 -7.24
C SER A 222 2.20 -11.79 -6.99
N VAL A 223 3.23 -12.26 -6.30
CA VAL A 223 4.49 -11.52 -6.11
C VAL A 223 5.08 -11.08 -7.45
N SER A 224 5.03 -11.96 -8.46
CA SER A 224 5.57 -11.66 -9.80
C SER A 224 4.82 -10.51 -10.48
N GLU A 225 3.50 -10.48 -10.40
CA GLU A 225 2.69 -9.40 -10.98
C GLU A 225 2.87 -8.10 -10.22
N LEU A 226 2.88 -8.13 -8.88
CA LEU A 226 3.11 -6.92 -8.09
C LEU A 226 4.49 -6.32 -8.36
N VAL A 227 5.54 -7.14 -8.42
CA VAL A 227 6.88 -6.66 -8.81
C VAL A 227 6.86 -6.05 -10.21
N SER A 228 6.13 -6.63 -11.15
CA SER A 228 5.99 -6.07 -12.51
C SER A 228 5.22 -4.74 -12.50
N ALA A 229 4.18 -4.62 -11.67
CA ALA A 229 3.41 -3.38 -11.51
C ALA A 229 4.22 -2.28 -10.81
N MET A 230 5.10 -2.65 -9.87
CA MET A 230 6.07 -1.76 -9.24
C MET A 230 7.22 -1.38 -10.18
N ASN A 231 7.57 -2.23 -11.15
CA ASN A 231 8.61 -1.96 -12.15
C ASN A 231 8.13 -1.01 -13.27
N THR A 232 7.47 0.07 -12.88
CA THR A 232 6.98 1.11 -13.77
C THR A 232 7.45 2.48 -13.26
N LYS A 233 7.55 3.47 -14.16
CA LYS A 233 7.93 4.83 -13.79
C LYS A 233 6.72 5.69 -13.44
N ASP A 234 6.94 6.61 -12.51
CA ASP A 234 6.08 7.73 -12.13
C ASP A 234 6.93 9.02 -12.18
N GLY A 235 6.80 9.77 -13.27
CA GLY A 235 7.81 10.76 -13.66
C GLY A 235 9.19 10.10 -13.87
N ASP A 236 10.20 10.64 -13.19
CA ASP A 236 11.58 10.14 -13.28
C ASP A 236 11.87 8.96 -12.33
N PHE A 237 10.98 8.69 -11.38
CA PHE A 237 11.19 7.68 -10.34
C PHE A 237 10.51 6.35 -10.70
N TYR A 238 11.18 5.24 -10.39
CA TYR A 238 10.49 3.95 -10.38
C TYR A 238 9.59 3.86 -9.16
N ARG A 239 8.42 3.24 -9.35
CA ARG A 239 7.56 2.79 -8.25
C ARG A 239 8.26 1.64 -7.47
N GLY A 240 7.57 1.08 -6.48
CA GLY A 240 8.20 0.20 -5.50
C GLY A 240 7.41 0.14 -4.21
N TYR A 241 8.10 0.04 -3.08
CA TYR A 241 7.43 0.00 -1.77
C TYR A 241 8.26 0.70 -0.70
N LEU A 242 7.58 1.09 0.37
CA LEU A 242 8.18 1.61 1.59
C LEU A 242 8.07 0.57 2.69
N VAL A 243 9.16 0.42 3.46
CA VAL A 243 9.11 -0.14 4.80
C VAL A 243 9.04 1.03 5.78
N VAL A 244 8.06 1.02 6.66
CA VAL A 244 7.75 2.12 7.58
C VAL A 244 7.79 1.62 9.01
N GLU A 245 8.55 2.30 9.87
CA GLU A 245 8.69 1.96 11.29
C GLU A 245 8.89 3.24 12.14
N ASN A 246 8.66 3.14 13.45
CA ASN A 246 8.99 4.22 14.37
C ASN A 246 10.52 4.42 14.46
N ARG A 247 10.98 5.63 14.79
CA ARG A 247 12.40 5.92 15.04
C ARG A 247 12.87 5.50 16.42
#